data_AF-A0A4R9G8J5-F1
#
_entry.id   AF-A0A4R9G8J5-F1
#
_cell.length_a   1.000
_cell.length_b   1.000
_cell.length_c   1.000
_cell.angle_alpha   90.00
_cell.angle_beta   90.00
_cell.angle_gamma   90.00
#
_symmetry.space_group_name_H-M   'P 1'
#
loop_
_entity.id
_entity.type
_entity.pdbx_description
1 polymer ?
#
loop_
_entity_poly.entity_id
_entity_poly.type
_entity_poly.pdbx_seq_one_letter_code
_entity_poly.pdbx_strand_id
1 'polypeptide(L)'
;MILSAKLLRPAGSPAKTNTLLIRLNSPTGPANSQRQPLVLGLALDRSWSMKGSKMDAVVQASSSLVNWLTRRDFLTAVAYAEDVQVIQPLVPLAEKNSVIHRLNSIQVGTSTNLSGGWLHVLRTLELHPLADGYKRVILLTDGNPTLGIKDPVQLIQIASDAYKKGISTTVIGFGNDFNEILLKEIAESGGGNFYYVETPEETGDIFFKEFGDIGTLYAQSIELRVEFPKGMDYHDVVSEVSSYLEPDPEEAGRSKSLVIEVGDMRADDVKSIVVQMRPTKKDTPENIKISASYYELSEGAKLEQKSFDLALDWKDESGKEDADVVVEATIAKTGKGLRKAGTLLKEGYTEESIGLLNDLIKEINEKEELAPEVLQTLGFRVSSLKNRILENSPSAAKHLVASASELQYGTQESFPDDGVEYHDQIYCFRSAEDIDLYRCPEIKGSIQEKMKEGYRYIVFNLSKSSYIDSSAIGMLIQIAGWLRKRGGELIVSNLRASVKKVFSITRLESHIRSAETEEEAQSLLQAWIESKV
;
A
#
# COMPACT_ATOMS: atom_id res chain seq x y z
N MET A 1 17.48 -8.52 -1.71
CA MET A 1 16.19 -8.97 -1.14
C MET A 1 16.47 -10.01 -0.08
N ILE A 2 15.73 -9.98 1.02
CA ILE A 2 15.69 -11.04 2.02
C ILE A 2 14.43 -11.86 1.76
N LEU A 3 14.60 -13.14 1.47
CA LEU A 3 13.54 -14.13 1.37
C LEU A 3 13.51 -14.91 2.69
N SER A 4 12.33 -14.99 3.31
CA SER A 4 12.12 -15.76 4.53
C SER A 4 10.78 -16.50 4.47
N ALA A 5 10.66 -17.59 5.21
CA ALA A 5 9.41 -18.32 5.32
C ALA A 5 9.22 -18.95 6.70
N LYS A 6 7.96 -19.07 7.11
CA LYS A 6 7.55 -19.66 8.40
C LYS A 6 6.29 -20.51 8.22
N LEU A 7 6.17 -21.56 9.02
CA LEU A 7 4.94 -22.35 9.10
C LEU A 7 4.10 -21.90 10.29
N LEU A 8 2.78 -22.02 10.14
CA LEU A 8 1.85 -21.82 11.24
C LEU A 8 2.12 -22.80 12.38
N ARG A 9 2.47 -24.05 12.05
CA ARG A 9 2.86 -25.08 13.02
C ARG A 9 4.14 -25.80 12.57
N PRO A 10 5.02 -26.21 13.51
CA PRO A 10 6.28 -26.89 13.21
C PRO A 10 6.11 -28.17 12.38
N ALA A 11 5.09 -28.97 12.71
CA ALA A 11 4.73 -30.19 11.99
C ALA A 11 3.59 -29.96 11.00
N GLY A 12 3.66 -30.63 9.85
CA GLY A 12 2.48 -30.92 9.06
C GLY A 12 1.58 -31.90 9.80
N SER A 13 0.55 -31.43 10.51
CA SER A 13 -0.42 -32.32 11.15
C SER A 13 -1.13 -33.16 10.07
N PRO A 14 -0.96 -34.49 10.07
CA PRO A 14 -1.56 -35.35 9.06
C PRO A 14 -3.06 -35.39 9.31
N ALA A 15 -3.81 -34.74 8.41
CA ALA A 15 -5.26 -34.52 8.39
C ALA A 15 -5.70 -33.05 8.50
N LYS A 16 -4.81 -32.09 8.76
CA LYS A 16 -5.13 -30.65 8.72
C LYS A 16 -4.29 -29.90 7.70
N THR A 17 -4.86 -28.86 7.12
CA THR A 17 -4.09 -27.90 6.32
C THR A 17 -3.11 -27.17 7.24
N ASN A 18 -1.88 -27.00 6.77
CA ASN A 18 -0.89 -26.13 7.39
C ASN A 18 -0.71 -24.89 6.52
N THR A 19 -0.34 -23.77 7.14
CA THR A 19 -0.18 -22.49 6.45
C THR A 19 1.30 -22.13 6.41
N LEU A 20 1.78 -21.77 5.24
CA LEU A 20 3.10 -21.24 4.97
C LEU A 20 2.99 -19.75 4.69
N LEU A 21 3.68 -18.95 5.50
CA LEU A 21 3.94 -17.54 5.23
C LEU A 21 5.30 -17.42 4.55
N ILE A 22 5.34 -16.74 3.42
CA ILE A 22 6.55 -16.40 2.68
C ILE A 22 6.64 -14.88 2.66
N ARG A 23 7.75 -14.33 3.14
CA ARG A 23 7.97 -12.88 3.19
C ARG A 23 9.18 -12.51 2.35
N LEU A 24 8.95 -11.58 1.43
CA LEU A 24 9.97 -10.89 0.66
C LEU A 24 10.15 -9.52 1.29
N ASN A 25 11.36 -9.22 1.76
CA ASN A 25 11.74 -7.90 2.25
C ASN A 25 12.78 -7.32 1.30
N SER A 26 12.47 -6.17 0.72
CA SER A 26 13.49 -5.39 0.03
C SER A 26 14.33 -4.66 1.09
N PRO A 27 15.62 -4.42 0.84
CA PRO A 27 16.39 -3.61 1.77
C PRO A 27 15.80 -2.20 1.86
N THR A 28 15.90 -1.59 3.04
CA THR A 28 15.83 -0.13 3.16
C THR A 28 16.85 0.43 2.18
N GLY A 29 16.37 1.15 1.17
CA GLY A 29 17.27 1.69 0.16
C GLY A 29 18.34 2.53 0.86
N PRO A 30 19.65 2.37 0.57
CA PRO A 30 20.59 3.40 0.96
C PRO A 30 20.07 4.72 0.39
N ALA A 31 20.27 5.83 1.10
CA ALA A 31 20.00 7.17 0.60
C ALA A 31 20.69 7.34 -0.77
N ASN A 32 19.99 6.97 -1.84
CA ASN A 32 20.60 6.93 -3.14
C ASN A 32 20.59 8.37 -3.61
N SER A 33 21.79 8.98 -3.61
CA SER A 33 22.03 10.30 -4.18
C SER A 33 21.67 10.38 -5.67
N GLN A 34 21.27 9.25 -6.28
CA GLN A 34 20.76 9.07 -7.62
C GLN A 34 19.29 8.57 -7.66
N ARG A 35 18.34 9.27 -7.02
CA ARG A 35 16.91 9.08 -7.35
C ARG A 35 16.74 9.33 -8.86
N GLN A 36 16.35 8.29 -9.60
CA GLN A 36 16.00 8.41 -11.01
C GLN A 36 14.78 9.32 -11.16
N PRO A 37 14.77 10.23 -12.15
CA PRO A 37 13.68 11.18 -12.31
C PRO A 37 12.39 10.45 -12.70
N LEU A 38 11.28 10.84 -12.07
CA LEU A 38 9.96 10.32 -12.40
C LEU A 38 9.44 11.01 -13.65
N VAL A 39 8.81 10.26 -14.54
CA VAL A 39 8.09 10.75 -15.71
C VAL A 39 6.62 10.44 -15.50
N LEU A 40 5.90 11.42 -14.97
CA LEU A 40 4.55 11.26 -14.48
C LEU A 40 3.52 11.86 -15.44
N GLY A 41 2.43 11.14 -15.60
CA GLY A 41 1.30 11.58 -16.40
C GLY A 41 -0.01 11.56 -15.63
N LEU A 42 -0.68 12.70 -15.55
CA LEU A 42 -2.02 12.80 -14.98
C LEU A 42 -3.06 12.74 -16.09
N ALA A 43 -3.96 11.76 -15.99
CA ALA A 43 -5.20 11.71 -16.77
C ALA A 43 -6.36 12.07 -15.84
N LEU A 44 -6.91 13.27 -15.99
CA LEU A 44 -7.90 13.87 -15.11
C LEU A 44 -9.28 13.83 -15.77
N ASP A 45 -10.20 13.04 -15.23
CA ASP A 45 -11.59 13.10 -15.64
C ASP A 45 -12.17 14.46 -15.25
N ARG A 46 -12.75 15.17 -16.23
CA ARG A 46 -13.49 16.41 -16.01
C ARG A 46 -14.92 16.29 -16.54
N SER A 47 -15.46 15.10 -16.70
CA SER A 47 -16.85 14.87 -17.13
C SER A 47 -17.87 15.45 -16.14
N TRP A 48 -19.13 15.57 -16.56
CA TRP A 48 -20.16 16.25 -15.76
C TRP A 48 -20.35 15.61 -14.37
N SER A 49 -20.16 14.30 -14.26
CA SER A 49 -20.26 13.54 -13.01
C SER A 49 -19.22 13.96 -11.96
N MET A 50 -18.10 14.54 -12.40
CA MET A 50 -17.04 15.08 -11.55
C MET A 50 -17.39 16.43 -10.90
N LYS A 51 -18.51 17.06 -11.25
CA LYS A 51 -18.86 18.41 -10.76
C LYS A 51 -18.90 18.50 -9.22
N GLY A 52 -18.45 19.64 -8.69
CA GLY A 52 -18.52 19.95 -7.27
C GLY A 52 -17.34 19.34 -6.51
N SER A 53 -17.62 18.72 -5.36
CA SER A 53 -16.58 18.24 -4.43
C SER A 53 -15.63 17.20 -5.04
N LYS A 54 -16.06 16.40 -6.03
CA LYS A 54 -15.17 15.44 -6.72
C LYS A 54 -14.11 16.16 -7.55
N MET A 55 -14.49 17.21 -8.28
CA MET A 55 -13.54 18.02 -9.04
C MET A 55 -12.57 18.74 -8.10
N ASP A 56 -13.08 19.29 -7.00
CA ASP A 56 -12.25 19.93 -5.99
C ASP A 56 -11.23 18.92 -5.41
N ALA A 57 -11.66 17.68 -5.14
CA ALA A 57 -10.78 16.59 -4.71
C ALA A 57 -9.71 16.26 -5.76
N VAL A 58 -10.08 16.14 -7.04
CA VAL A 58 -9.12 15.88 -8.15
C VAL A 58 -8.11 17.01 -8.31
N VAL A 59 -8.54 18.26 -8.19
CA VAL A 59 -7.63 19.42 -8.28
C VAL A 59 -6.70 19.47 -7.07
N GLN A 60 -7.23 19.23 -5.86
CA GLN A 60 -6.43 19.16 -4.63
C GLN A 60 -5.42 18.00 -4.68
N ALA A 61 -5.86 16.81 -5.07
CA ALA A 61 -5.04 15.63 -5.36
C ALA A 61 -3.84 15.97 -6.25
N SER A 62 -4.16 16.48 -7.43
CA SER A 62 -3.18 16.81 -8.45
C SER A 62 -2.22 17.91 -7.97
N SER A 63 -2.73 18.89 -7.22
CA SER A 63 -1.92 19.98 -6.67
C SER A 63 -0.96 19.50 -5.58
N SER A 64 -1.41 18.62 -4.69
CA SER A 64 -0.58 18.01 -3.65
C SER A 64 0.55 17.19 -4.26
N LEU A 65 0.25 16.41 -5.30
CA LEU A 65 1.26 15.66 -6.06
C LEU A 65 2.27 16.59 -6.77
N VAL A 66 1.81 17.66 -7.41
CA VAL A 66 2.72 18.68 -8.00
C VAL A 66 3.65 19.27 -6.93
N ASN A 67 3.14 19.49 -5.72
CA ASN A 67 3.96 19.97 -4.61
C ASN A 67 4.97 18.92 -4.12
N TRP A 68 4.62 17.63 -4.17
CA TRP A 68 5.50 16.53 -3.81
C TRP A 68 6.65 16.29 -4.82
N LEU A 69 6.35 16.39 -6.12
CA LEU A 69 7.34 16.19 -7.18
C LEU A 69 8.51 17.18 -7.09
N THR A 70 9.70 16.78 -7.52
CA THR A 70 10.91 17.63 -7.51
C THR A 70 11.15 18.28 -8.88
N ARG A 71 12.08 19.24 -8.96
CA ARG A 71 12.48 19.87 -10.24
C ARG A 71 13.16 18.90 -11.23
N ARG A 72 13.55 17.72 -10.76
CA ARG A 72 14.14 16.65 -11.60
C ARG A 72 13.06 15.78 -12.25
N ASP A 73 11.84 15.79 -11.72
CA ASP A 73 10.74 15.00 -12.26
C ASP A 73 10.06 15.72 -13.43
N PHE A 74 9.50 14.94 -14.34
CA PHE A 74 8.73 15.38 -15.50
C PHE A 74 7.26 15.14 -15.23
N LEU A 75 6.43 16.10 -15.57
CA LEU A 75 4.99 16.01 -15.40
C LEU A 75 4.26 16.42 -16.68
N THR A 76 3.33 15.57 -17.13
CA THR A 76 2.26 15.96 -18.05
C THR A 76 0.93 15.85 -17.32
N ALA A 77 -0.01 16.73 -17.65
CA ALA A 77 -1.37 16.67 -17.13
C ALA A 77 -2.35 16.91 -18.26
N VAL A 78 -3.31 16.00 -18.38
CA VAL A 78 -4.33 16.00 -19.42
C VAL A 78 -5.68 15.89 -18.73
N ALA A 79 -6.58 16.80 -19.04
CA ALA A 79 -7.97 16.74 -18.57
C ALA A 79 -8.87 16.29 -19.72
N TYR A 80 -9.69 15.27 -19.47
CA TYR A 80 -10.51 14.64 -20.51
C TYR A 80 -12.00 14.66 -20.17
N ALA A 81 -12.81 14.91 -21.19
CA ALA A 81 -14.26 14.72 -21.17
C ALA A 81 -14.69 14.14 -22.53
N GLU A 82 -15.42 14.87 -23.37
CA GLU A 82 -15.64 14.52 -24.78
C GLU A 82 -14.36 14.68 -25.61
N ASP A 83 -13.59 15.71 -25.28
CA ASP A 83 -12.30 16.07 -25.84
C ASP A 83 -11.17 15.89 -24.82
N VAL A 84 -9.93 15.92 -25.31
CA VAL A 84 -8.72 15.74 -24.51
C VAL A 84 -7.95 17.05 -24.52
N GLN A 85 -7.84 17.69 -23.36
CA GLN A 85 -7.17 18.97 -23.17
C GLN A 85 -5.84 18.77 -22.44
N VAL A 86 -4.74 19.19 -23.06
CA VAL A 86 -3.42 19.20 -22.40
C VAL A 86 -3.35 20.42 -21.48
N ILE A 87 -3.39 20.18 -20.17
CA ILE A 87 -3.26 21.20 -19.12
C ILE A 87 -1.78 21.54 -18.87
N GLN A 88 -0.93 20.53 -18.95
CA GLN A 88 0.51 20.66 -18.80
C GLN A 88 1.20 19.72 -19.79
N PRO A 89 2.00 20.21 -20.75
CA PRO A 89 2.83 19.34 -21.58
C PRO A 89 3.92 18.67 -20.73
N LEU A 90 4.40 17.49 -21.15
CA LEU A 90 5.48 16.79 -20.46
C LEU A 90 6.78 17.59 -20.46
N VAL A 91 7.10 18.21 -19.32
CA VAL A 91 8.33 19.01 -19.13
C VAL A 91 8.86 18.80 -17.70
N PRO A 92 10.15 19.08 -17.45
CA PRO A 92 10.67 19.15 -16.08
C PRO A 92 9.87 20.11 -15.22
N LEU A 93 9.56 19.72 -13.99
CA LEU A 93 8.69 20.48 -13.10
C LEU A 93 9.44 21.65 -12.43
N ALA A 94 9.71 22.70 -13.22
CA ALA A 94 10.36 23.91 -12.72
C ALA A 94 9.39 24.87 -12.00
N GLU A 95 8.18 25.05 -12.55
CA GLU A 95 7.22 26.09 -12.14
C GLU A 95 5.92 25.50 -11.57
N LYS A 96 6.01 24.88 -10.39
CA LYS A 96 4.88 24.20 -9.71
C LYS A 96 3.63 25.07 -9.58
N ASN A 97 3.78 26.32 -9.15
CA ASN A 97 2.65 27.24 -8.95
C ASN A 97 1.85 27.47 -10.24
N SER A 98 2.55 27.55 -11.37
CA SER A 98 1.94 27.72 -12.69
C SER A 98 1.12 26.49 -13.10
N VAL A 99 1.62 25.30 -12.81
CA VAL A 99 0.90 24.04 -13.03
C VAL A 99 -0.35 23.98 -12.17
N ILE A 100 -0.22 24.29 -10.88
CA ILE A 100 -1.35 24.32 -9.94
C ILE A 100 -2.41 25.33 -10.38
N HIS A 101 -2.03 26.52 -10.86
CA HIS A 101 -2.99 27.48 -11.41
C HIS A 101 -3.76 26.93 -12.61
N ARG A 102 -3.08 26.23 -13.53
CA ARG A 102 -3.74 25.57 -14.67
C ARG A 102 -4.68 24.45 -14.23
N LEU A 103 -4.29 23.64 -13.24
CA LEU A 103 -5.16 22.61 -12.65
C LEU A 103 -6.44 23.21 -12.04
N ASN A 104 -6.31 24.34 -11.32
CA ASN A 104 -7.47 25.05 -10.75
C ASN A 104 -8.39 25.69 -11.81
N SER A 105 -7.91 25.84 -13.05
CA SER A 105 -8.70 26.41 -14.15
C SER A 105 -9.48 25.37 -14.95
N ILE A 106 -9.36 24.08 -14.63
CA ILE A 106 -10.06 23.02 -15.35
C ILE A 106 -11.58 23.18 -15.17
N GLN A 107 -12.28 23.22 -16.29
CA GLN A 107 -13.74 23.32 -16.31
C GLN A 107 -14.39 21.98 -16.59
N VAL A 108 -15.49 21.70 -15.89
CA VAL A 108 -16.26 20.48 -16.08
C VAL A 108 -16.88 20.46 -17.50
N GLY A 109 -16.69 19.35 -18.20
CA GLY A 109 -17.29 19.01 -19.48
C GLY A 109 -18.54 18.13 -19.33
N THR A 110 -18.88 17.42 -20.40
CA THR A 110 -20.15 16.68 -20.53
C THR A 110 -19.96 15.17 -20.40
N SER A 111 -19.22 14.56 -21.33
CA SER A 111 -19.04 13.11 -21.50
C SER A 111 -17.70 12.63 -20.95
N THR A 112 -17.47 11.31 -21.01
CA THR A 112 -16.30 10.63 -20.42
C THR A 112 -15.58 9.78 -21.47
N ASN A 113 -14.59 10.36 -22.16
CA ASN A 113 -13.67 9.67 -23.07
C ASN A 113 -12.40 9.23 -22.33
N LEU A 114 -12.58 8.28 -21.40
CA LEU A 114 -11.50 7.75 -20.56
C LEU A 114 -10.32 7.25 -21.41
N SER A 115 -10.60 6.45 -22.43
CA SER A 115 -9.57 5.90 -23.32
C SER A 115 -8.78 7.00 -24.03
N GLY A 116 -9.43 8.08 -24.50
CA GLY A 116 -8.75 9.17 -25.19
C GLY A 116 -7.78 9.92 -24.28
N GLY A 117 -8.22 10.28 -23.07
CA GLY A 117 -7.37 10.96 -22.10
C GLY A 117 -6.20 10.08 -21.64
N TRP A 118 -6.50 8.85 -21.27
CA TRP A 118 -5.52 7.90 -20.77
C TRP A 118 -4.47 7.51 -21.84
N LEU A 119 -4.90 7.15 -23.05
CA LEU A 119 -4.00 6.81 -24.16
C LEU A 119 -3.13 8.00 -24.58
N HIS A 120 -3.64 9.23 -24.49
CA HIS A 120 -2.83 10.42 -24.76
C HIS A 120 -1.66 10.54 -23.79
N VAL A 121 -1.92 10.31 -22.50
CA VAL A 121 -0.88 10.32 -21.47
C VAL A 121 0.11 9.16 -21.68
N LEU A 122 -0.39 7.94 -21.90
CA LEU A 122 0.46 6.77 -22.18
C LEU A 122 1.40 7.02 -23.36
N ARG A 123 0.87 7.51 -24.48
CA ARG A 123 1.67 7.87 -25.66
C ARG A 123 2.71 8.94 -25.34
N THR A 124 2.35 9.96 -24.55
CA THR A 124 3.26 11.04 -24.16
C THR A 124 4.44 10.51 -23.34
N LEU A 125 4.18 9.59 -22.42
CA LEU A 125 5.20 8.94 -21.60
C LEU A 125 6.05 7.95 -22.43
N GLU A 126 5.42 7.16 -23.30
CA GLU A 126 6.10 6.20 -24.16
C GLU A 126 7.15 6.89 -25.05
N LEU A 127 6.77 8.01 -25.68
CA LEU A 127 7.65 8.79 -26.56
C LEU A 127 8.75 9.56 -25.83
N HIS A 128 8.71 9.65 -24.50
CA HIS A 128 9.74 10.36 -23.75
C HIS A 128 11.07 9.58 -23.78
N PRO A 129 12.20 10.20 -24.22
CA PRO A 129 13.45 9.50 -24.54
C PRO A 129 14.27 9.07 -23.31
N LEU A 130 13.80 9.34 -22.09
CA LEU A 130 14.48 8.92 -20.87
C LEU A 130 14.34 7.40 -20.70
N ALA A 131 15.46 6.69 -20.92
CA ALA A 131 15.53 5.23 -20.82
C ALA A 131 15.52 4.73 -19.36
N ASP A 132 16.16 5.48 -18.45
CA ASP A 132 16.39 5.09 -17.06
C ASP A 132 15.48 5.83 -16.06
N GLY A 133 14.24 6.17 -16.45
CA GLY A 133 13.31 6.87 -15.57
C GLY A 133 11.96 6.18 -15.46
N TYR A 134 11.37 6.26 -14.26
CA TYR A 134 10.10 5.62 -13.98
C TYR A 134 8.95 6.35 -14.67
N LYS A 135 8.29 5.68 -15.61
CA LYS A 135 7.11 6.19 -16.30
C LYS A 135 5.86 5.70 -15.58
N ARG A 136 5.01 6.63 -15.16
CA ARG A 136 3.76 6.29 -14.47
C ARG A 136 2.62 7.19 -14.89
N VAL A 137 1.46 6.57 -15.11
CA VAL A 137 0.19 7.26 -15.26
C VAL A 137 -0.60 7.18 -13.96
N ILE A 138 -1.22 8.29 -13.57
CA ILE A 138 -2.28 8.32 -12.56
C ILE A 138 -3.56 8.69 -13.29
N LEU A 139 -4.50 7.76 -13.27
CA LEU A 139 -5.83 7.91 -13.84
C LEU A 139 -6.81 8.29 -12.74
N LEU A 140 -7.33 9.52 -12.78
CA LEU A 140 -8.27 10.06 -11.80
C LEU A 140 -9.65 10.12 -12.45
N THR A 141 -10.62 9.34 -11.97
CA THR A 141 -11.88 9.13 -12.67
C THR A 141 -13.04 8.78 -11.71
N ASP A 142 -14.24 9.28 -11.99
CA ASP A 142 -15.49 8.74 -11.40
C ASP A 142 -16.27 7.85 -12.38
N GLY A 143 -15.60 7.45 -13.46
CA GLY A 143 -15.60 6.10 -14.00
C GLY A 143 -16.92 5.61 -14.56
N ASN A 144 -17.19 5.96 -15.81
CA ASN A 144 -17.91 5.11 -16.75
C ASN A 144 -17.53 5.57 -18.18
N PRO A 145 -16.69 4.82 -18.92
CA PRO A 145 -16.35 5.21 -20.29
C PRO A 145 -17.62 5.33 -21.15
N THR A 146 -17.97 6.55 -21.54
CA THR A 146 -19.14 6.84 -22.39
C THR A 146 -18.75 7.05 -23.85
N LEU A 147 -17.48 7.37 -24.12
CA LEU A 147 -16.91 7.58 -25.46
C LEU A 147 -15.56 6.86 -25.59
N GLY A 148 -15.16 6.57 -26.83
CA GLY A 148 -13.93 5.82 -27.13
C GLY A 148 -14.07 4.33 -26.84
N ILE A 149 -13.00 3.70 -26.35
CA ILE A 149 -12.97 2.28 -25.97
C ILE A 149 -13.73 2.12 -24.65
N LYS A 150 -14.79 1.30 -24.68
CA LYS A 150 -15.67 1.03 -23.53
C LYS A 150 -15.58 -0.41 -23.04
N ASP A 151 -15.03 -1.29 -23.86
CA ASP A 151 -14.91 -2.72 -23.58
C ASP A 151 -13.88 -2.94 -22.46
N PRO A 152 -14.28 -3.50 -21.30
CA PRO A 152 -13.39 -3.81 -20.18
C PRO A 152 -12.15 -4.60 -20.61
N VAL A 153 -12.33 -5.63 -21.45
CA VAL A 153 -11.24 -6.52 -21.85
C VAL A 153 -10.16 -5.75 -22.62
N GLN A 154 -10.56 -4.81 -23.47
CA GLN A 154 -9.62 -3.99 -24.23
C GLN A 154 -8.89 -2.98 -23.33
N LEU A 155 -9.57 -2.39 -22.34
CA LEU A 155 -8.94 -1.45 -21.40
C LEU A 155 -7.90 -2.17 -20.52
N ILE A 156 -8.20 -3.37 -20.06
CA ILE A 156 -7.28 -4.23 -19.30
C ILE A 156 -6.05 -4.61 -20.16
N GLN A 157 -6.28 -4.96 -21.43
CA GLN A 157 -5.19 -5.26 -22.36
C GLN A 157 -4.27 -4.05 -22.58
N ILE A 158 -4.85 -2.85 -22.72
CA ILE A 158 -4.07 -1.60 -22.85
C ILE A 158 -3.18 -1.36 -21.63
N ALA A 159 -3.71 -1.59 -20.42
CA ALA A 159 -2.94 -1.48 -19.18
C ALA A 159 -1.77 -2.47 -19.16
N SER A 160 -2.04 -3.75 -19.47
CA SER A 160 -1.02 -4.81 -19.54
C SER A 160 0.07 -4.49 -20.57
N ASP A 161 -0.30 -4.02 -21.75
CA ASP A 161 0.66 -3.69 -22.81
C ASP A 161 1.50 -2.45 -22.48
N ALA A 162 0.91 -1.45 -21.82
CA ALA A 162 1.65 -0.30 -21.29
C ALA A 162 2.66 -0.73 -20.21
N TYR A 163 2.26 -1.63 -19.32
CA TYR A 163 3.11 -2.14 -18.25
C TYR A 163 4.29 -2.94 -18.81
N LYS A 164 4.07 -3.79 -19.82
CA LYS A 164 5.16 -4.48 -20.56
C LYS A 164 6.17 -3.53 -21.20
N LYS A 165 5.78 -2.28 -21.48
CA LYS A 165 6.65 -1.21 -21.99
C LYS A 165 7.29 -0.37 -20.88
N GLY A 166 7.15 -0.77 -19.61
CA GLY A 166 7.69 -0.08 -18.44
C GLY A 166 6.88 1.13 -17.98
N ILE A 167 5.61 1.25 -18.39
CA ILE A 167 4.72 2.34 -17.98
C ILE A 167 3.64 1.80 -17.04
N SER A 168 3.75 2.13 -15.75
CA SER A 168 2.76 1.68 -14.75
C SER A 168 1.52 2.58 -14.74
N THR A 169 0.34 2.02 -14.41
CA THR A 169 -0.92 2.78 -14.30
C THR A 169 -1.55 2.59 -12.92
N THR A 170 -1.61 3.66 -12.14
CA THR A 170 -2.36 3.74 -10.88
C THR A 170 -3.71 4.39 -11.15
N VAL A 171 -4.78 3.88 -10.54
CA VAL A 171 -6.15 4.38 -10.74
C VAL A 171 -6.73 4.88 -9.43
N ILE A 172 -7.26 6.10 -9.43
CA ILE A 172 -7.93 6.73 -8.29
C ILE A 172 -9.39 6.99 -8.67
N GLY A 173 -10.28 6.23 -8.04
CA GLY A 173 -11.73 6.32 -8.21
C GLY A 173 -12.36 7.36 -7.29
N PHE A 174 -13.20 8.26 -7.82
CA PHE A 174 -13.91 9.28 -7.04
C PHE A 174 -15.42 9.00 -6.95
N GLY A 175 -15.97 9.02 -5.73
CA GLY A 175 -17.43 8.96 -5.49
C GLY A 175 -18.15 7.64 -5.86
N ASN A 176 -19.49 7.67 -5.89
CA ASN A 176 -20.30 6.44 -5.77
C ASN A 176 -20.74 5.78 -7.10
N ASP A 177 -20.52 6.40 -8.25
CA ASP A 177 -21.20 6.00 -9.51
C ASP A 177 -20.26 5.43 -10.59
N PHE A 178 -19.38 4.49 -10.21
CA PHE A 178 -18.37 3.94 -11.13
C PHE A 178 -18.19 2.43 -11.11
N ASN A 179 -17.75 1.86 -12.24
CA ASN A 179 -17.39 0.45 -12.35
C ASN A 179 -16.04 0.16 -11.71
N GLU A 180 -16.06 -0.15 -10.43
CA GLU A 180 -14.87 -0.43 -9.64
C GLU A 180 -14.11 -1.68 -10.07
N ILE A 181 -14.81 -2.72 -10.52
CA ILE A 181 -14.15 -3.97 -10.96
C ILE A 181 -13.23 -3.65 -12.13
N LEU A 182 -13.75 -2.90 -13.11
CA LEU A 182 -12.98 -2.43 -14.25
C LEU A 182 -11.77 -1.56 -13.83
N LEU A 183 -11.99 -0.55 -12.98
CA LEU A 183 -10.91 0.36 -12.57
C LEU A 183 -9.79 -0.38 -11.81
N LYS A 184 -10.17 -1.36 -10.99
CA LYS A 184 -9.22 -2.21 -10.27
C LYS A 184 -8.44 -3.12 -11.22
N GLU A 185 -9.12 -3.79 -12.14
CA GLU A 185 -8.44 -4.67 -13.12
C GLU A 185 -7.48 -3.90 -14.03
N ILE A 186 -7.81 -2.64 -14.38
CA ILE A 186 -6.90 -1.72 -15.09
C ILE A 186 -5.65 -1.44 -14.25
N ALA A 187 -5.81 -1.13 -12.96
CA ALA A 187 -4.67 -0.84 -12.08
C ALA A 187 -3.77 -2.06 -11.90
N GLU A 188 -4.35 -3.21 -11.54
CA GLU A 188 -3.63 -4.48 -11.32
C GLU A 188 -2.89 -4.92 -12.59
N SER A 189 -3.57 -4.92 -13.74
CA SER A 189 -2.95 -5.28 -15.02
C SER A 189 -1.92 -4.26 -15.50
N GLY A 190 -2.06 -3.01 -15.04
CA GLY A 190 -1.13 -1.90 -15.32
C GLY A 190 0.06 -1.83 -14.37
N GLY A 191 0.23 -2.78 -13.45
CA GLY A 191 1.31 -2.79 -12.46
C GLY A 191 1.27 -1.62 -11.48
N GLY A 192 0.08 -1.04 -11.25
CA GLY A 192 -0.16 0.04 -10.29
C GLY A 192 -1.27 -0.30 -9.30
N ASN A 193 -1.63 0.69 -8.49
CA ASN A 193 -2.57 0.51 -7.38
C ASN A 193 -3.96 1.08 -7.70
N PHE A 194 -4.99 0.53 -7.07
CA PHE A 194 -6.33 1.10 -7.09
C PHE A 194 -6.65 1.74 -5.74
N TYR A 195 -7.09 3.00 -5.77
CA TYR A 195 -7.53 3.73 -4.58
C TYR A 195 -8.94 4.28 -4.78
N TYR A 196 -9.69 4.36 -3.69
CA TYR A 196 -11.03 4.95 -3.67
C TYR A 196 -11.04 6.16 -2.75
N VAL A 197 -11.57 7.28 -3.25
CA VAL A 197 -11.70 8.55 -2.52
C VAL A 197 -13.19 8.87 -2.36
N GLU A 198 -13.69 8.87 -1.12
CA GLU A 198 -15.05 9.31 -0.78
C GLU A 198 -15.10 10.82 -0.58
N THR A 199 -14.06 11.40 0.05
CA THR A 199 -13.98 12.83 0.37
C THR A 199 -12.62 13.46 -0.03
N PRO A 200 -12.59 14.77 -0.37
CA PRO A 200 -11.33 15.46 -0.69
C PRO A 200 -10.25 15.30 0.38
N GLU A 201 -10.63 15.20 1.65
CA GLU A 201 -9.73 15.06 2.80
C GLU A 201 -8.90 13.76 2.78
N GLU A 202 -9.43 12.66 2.25
CA GLU A 202 -8.75 11.33 2.18
C GLU A 202 -7.64 11.28 1.11
N THR A 203 -7.65 12.27 0.22
CA THR A 203 -6.74 12.36 -0.92
C THR A 203 -5.28 12.41 -0.47
N GLY A 204 -4.96 13.20 0.56
CA GLY A 204 -3.58 13.37 1.05
C GLY A 204 -2.92 12.04 1.47
N ASP A 205 -3.67 11.20 2.19
CA ASP A 205 -3.20 9.90 2.67
C ASP A 205 -3.02 8.90 1.53
N ILE A 206 -3.88 8.94 0.51
CA ILE A 206 -3.77 8.08 -0.68
C ILE A 206 -2.52 8.44 -1.49
N PHE A 207 -2.24 9.73 -1.68
CA PHE A 207 -1.00 10.15 -2.32
C PHE A 207 0.23 9.83 -1.46
N PHE A 208 0.12 9.91 -0.13
CA PHE A 208 1.21 9.46 0.74
C PHE A 208 1.43 7.94 0.64
N LYS A 209 0.37 7.13 0.60
CA LYS A 209 0.48 5.67 0.40
C LYS A 209 1.10 5.31 -0.96
N GLU A 210 0.73 6.04 -2.02
CA GLU A 210 1.23 5.77 -3.38
C GLU A 210 2.64 6.35 -3.65
N PHE A 211 2.96 7.52 -3.06
CA PHE A 211 4.17 8.30 -3.37
C PHE A 211 5.12 8.52 -2.18
N GLY A 212 4.66 8.38 -0.94
CA GLY A 212 5.42 8.61 0.29
C GLY A 212 6.58 7.64 0.48
N ASP A 213 6.42 6.42 -0.02
CA ASP A 213 7.44 5.37 -0.06
C ASP A 213 7.98 5.14 -1.48
N ILE A 214 8.12 6.19 -2.31
CA ILE A 214 8.94 6.11 -3.53
C ILE A 214 10.42 6.06 -3.13
N GLY A 215 10.76 4.99 -2.41
CA GLY A 215 11.97 4.23 -2.65
C GLY A 215 11.89 3.68 -4.07
N THR A 216 12.97 3.89 -4.79
CA THR A 216 13.29 3.31 -6.11
C THR A 216 12.75 1.89 -6.25
N LEU A 217 12.22 1.53 -7.43
CA LEU A 217 11.89 0.14 -7.74
C LEU A 217 13.13 -0.71 -7.50
N TYR A 218 13.04 -1.67 -6.59
CA TYR A 218 14.17 -2.47 -6.16
C TYR A 218 14.29 -3.72 -7.02
N ALA A 219 13.16 -4.39 -7.23
CA ALA A 219 13.07 -5.62 -7.98
C ALA A 219 11.89 -5.59 -8.95
N GLN A 220 12.11 -6.11 -10.17
CA GLN A 220 11.08 -6.28 -11.20
C GLN A 220 10.82 -7.74 -11.51
N SER A 221 9.58 -8.02 -11.91
CA SER A 221 9.15 -9.34 -12.41
C SER A 221 9.53 -10.47 -11.46
N ILE A 222 9.21 -10.31 -10.18
CA ILE A 222 9.49 -11.32 -9.16
C ILE A 222 8.60 -12.54 -9.40
N GLU A 223 9.24 -13.67 -9.70
CA GLU A 223 8.64 -14.98 -9.73
C GLU A 223 9.06 -15.75 -8.48
N LEU A 224 8.09 -16.17 -7.68
CA LEU A 224 8.30 -17.01 -6.50
C LEU A 224 7.91 -18.45 -6.83
N ARG A 225 8.81 -19.39 -6.58
CA ARG A 225 8.61 -20.83 -6.79
C ARG A 225 8.71 -21.57 -5.46
N VAL A 226 7.66 -22.31 -5.12
CA VAL A 226 7.59 -23.18 -3.93
C VAL A 226 7.57 -24.62 -4.39
N GLU A 227 8.62 -25.38 -4.10
CA GLU A 227 8.69 -26.82 -4.38
C GLU A 227 8.29 -27.60 -3.13
N PHE A 228 7.26 -28.43 -3.27
CA PHE A 228 6.76 -29.25 -2.18
C PHE A 228 7.54 -30.58 -2.14
N PRO A 229 8.00 -31.01 -0.96
CA PRO A 229 8.62 -32.32 -0.80
C PRO A 229 7.61 -33.44 -1.05
N LYS A 230 8.09 -34.66 -1.34
CA LYS A 230 7.19 -35.84 -1.41
C LYS A 230 6.38 -35.91 -0.11
N GLY A 231 5.13 -36.36 -0.14
CA GLY A 231 4.31 -36.40 1.09
C GLY A 231 3.73 -35.05 1.54
N MET A 232 3.87 -33.99 0.75
CA MET A 232 3.16 -32.73 0.91
C MET A 232 2.53 -32.30 -0.41
N ASP A 233 1.25 -31.91 -0.35
CA ASP A 233 0.47 -31.45 -1.48
C ASP A 233 0.07 -29.98 -1.28
N TYR A 234 -0.01 -29.26 -2.39
CA TYR A 234 -0.63 -27.93 -2.44
C TYR A 234 -2.13 -27.99 -2.10
N HIS A 235 -2.65 -26.97 -1.41
CA HIS A 235 -4.08 -26.86 -1.11
C HIS A 235 -4.72 -25.58 -1.69
N ASP A 236 -4.24 -24.40 -1.31
CA ASP A 236 -4.76 -23.10 -1.78
C ASP A 236 -3.67 -22.02 -1.69
N VAL A 237 -3.75 -20.99 -2.53
CA VAL A 237 -3.07 -19.71 -2.30
C VAL A 237 -4.09 -18.77 -1.69
N VAL A 238 -3.85 -18.39 -0.44
CA VAL A 238 -4.76 -17.49 0.29
C VAL A 238 -4.55 -16.05 -0.18
N SER A 239 -3.31 -15.69 -0.48
CA SER A 239 -2.95 -14.39 -1.01
C SER A 239 -3.51 -14.13 -2.41
N GLU A 240 -3.86 -12.87 -2.63
CA GLU A 240 -4.28 -12.22 -3.86
C GLU A 240 -3.31 -12.24 -5.05
N VAL A 241 -2.83 -13.38 -5.53
CA VAL A 241 -1.73 -13.42 -6.51
C VAL A 241 -1.99 -14.36 -7.69
N SER A 242 -1.49 -13.97 -8.86
CA SER A 242 -1.44 -14.85 -10.04
C SER A 242 -0.51 -16.02 -9.74
N SER A 243 -0.97 -17.24 -9.98
CA SER A 243 -0.19 -18.45 -9.73
C SER A 243 -0.63 -19.62 -10.60
N TYR A 244 0.29 -20.56 -10.81
CA TYR A 244 0.02 -21.81 -11.51
C TYR A 244 0.82 -22.97 -10.89
N LEU A 245 0.34 -24.19 -11.13
CA LEU A 245 0.95 -25.42 -10.62
C LEU A 245 1.76 -26.11 -11.72
N GLU A 246 2.93 -26.60 -11.37
CA GLU A 246 3.73 -27.47 -12.22
C GLU A 246 3.57 -28.94 -11.77
N PRO A 247 3.18 -29.85 -12.67
CA PRO A 247 2.98 -31.25 -12.33
C PRO A 247 4.30 -31.95 -12.01
N ASP A 248 4.24 -32.95 -11.14
CA ASP A 248 5.38 -33.82 -10.85
C ASP A 248 5.59 -34.82 -12.01
N PRO A 249 6.73 -34.78 -12.72
CA PRO A 249 6.99 -35.72 -13.81
C PRO A 249 7.18 -37.16 -13.32
N GLU A 250 7.46 -37.37 -12.02
CA GLU A 250 7.68 -38.71 -11.44
C GLU A 250 6.40 -39.31 -10.82
N GLU A 251 5.41 -38.49 -10.47
CA GLU A 251 4.20 -38.94 -9.75
C GLU A 251 2.93 -38.30 -10.34
N ALA A 252 2.20 -39.07 -11.15
CA ALA A 252 1.02 -38.60 -11.85
C ALA A 252 -0.08 -38.10 -10.88
N GLY A 253 -0.57 -36.88 -11.11
CA GLY A 253 -1.62 -36.25 -10.31
C GLY A 253 -1.10 -35.40 -9.14
N ARG A 254 0.20 -35.43 -8.85
CA ARG A 254 0.85 -34.57 -7.86
C ARG A 254 1.37 -33.29 -8.51
N SER A 255 1.26 -32.17 -7.81
CA SER A 255 1.94 -30.92 -8.20
C SER A 255 3.26 -30.83 -7.45
N LYS A 256 4.37 -30.73 -8.19
CA LYS A 256 5.71 -30.61 -7.59
C LYS A 256 5.96 -29.19 -7.09
N SER A 257 5.51 -28.21 -7.86
CA SER A 257 5.82 -26.81 -7.59
C SER A 257 4.60 -25.91 -7.79
N LEU A 258 4.50 -24.89 -6.95
CA LEU A 258 3.63 -23.74 -7.13
C LEU A 258 4.48 -22.56 -7.58
N VAL A 259 4.14 -21.95 -8.70
CA VAL A 259 4.77 -20.74 -9.22
C VAL A 259 3.82 -19.57 -9.03
N ILE A 260 4.31 -18.49 -8.44
CA ILE A 260 3.55 -17.30 -8.07
C ILE A 260 4.20 -16.08 -8.71
N GLU A 261 3.43 -15.32 -9.46
CA GLU A 261 3.84 -14.05 -10.04
C GLU A 261 3.57 -12.93 -9.04
N VAL A 262 4.64 -12.45 -8.40
CA VAL A 262 4.57 -11.44 -7.33
C VAL A 262 4.61 -10.01 -7.89
N GLY A 263 5.07 -9.87 -9.14
CA GLY A 263 5.23 -8.59 -9.81
C GLY A 263 6.44 -7.82 -9.30
N ASP A 264 6.32 -6.51 -9.20
CA ASP A 264 7.45 -5.66 -8.81
C ASP A 264 7.45 -5.32 -7.32
N MET A 265 8.60 -4.90 -6.82
CA MET A 265 8.82 -4.54 -5.42
C MET A 265 9.73 -3.31 -5.32
N ARG A 266 9.34 -2.36 -4.47
CA ARG A 266 10.10 -1.12 -4.23
C ARG A 266 11.16 -1.34 -3.16
N ALA A 267 12.05 -0.37 -2.95
CA ALA A 267 12.92 -0.36 -1.78
C ALA A 267 12.10 -0.08 -0.52
N ASP A 268 12.48 -0.66 0.61
CA ASP A 268 11.73 -0.64 1.88
C ASP A 268 10.30 -1.22 1.81
N ASP A 269 10.02 -1.97 0.75
CA ASP A 269 8.78 -2.72 0.56
C ASP A 269 8.85 -4.09 1.26
N VAL A 270 7.69 -4.60 1.65
CA VAL A 270 7.48 -5.91 2.27
C VAL A 270 6.29 -6.58 1.60
N LYS A 271 6.51 -7.76 1.01
CA LYS A 271 5.44 -8.58 0.44
C LYS A 271 5.29 -9.88 1.20
N SER A 272 4.08 -10.12 1.72
CA SER A 272 3.69 -11.33 2.43
C SER A 272 2.78 -12.19 1.56
N ILE A 273 3.15 -13.46 1.37
CA ILE A 273 2.41 -14.43 0.58
C ILE A 273 2.05 -15.62 1.47
N VAL A 274 0.77 -15.98 1.48
CA VAL A 274 0.21 -17.03 2.32
C VAL A 274 -0.26 -18.18 1.44
N VAL A 275 0.32 -19.35 1.66
CA VAL A 275 0.01 -20.60 0.94
C VAL A 275 -0.46 -21.65 1.94
N GLN A 276 -1.53 -22.36 1.60
CA GLN A 276 -1.99 -23.53 2.34
C GLN A 276 -1.53 -24.81 1.66
N MET A 277 -1.10 -25.75 2.49
CA MET A 277 -0.56 -27.04 2.08
C MET A 277 -1.15 -28.15 2.96
N ARG A 278 -1.16 -29.37 2.43
CA ARG A 278 -1.67 -30.54 3.12
C ARG A 278 -0.60 -31.64 3.17
N PRO A 279 -0.24 -32.12 4.37
CA PRO A 279 0.59 -33.31 4.53
C PRO A 279 -0.17 -34.56 4.07
N THR A 280 0.46 -35.39 3.24
CA THR A 280 -0.09 -36.68 2.76
C THR A 280 0.64 -37.90 3.31
N LYS A 281 1.89 -37.75 3.79
CA LYS A 281 2.64 -38.83 4.46
C LYS A 281 3.31 -38.29 5.74
N LYS A 282 3.33 -39.11 6.81
CA LYS A 282 4.15 -38.85 8.00
C LYS A 282 5.62 -39.14 7.66
N ASP A 283 6.54 -38.33 8.19
CA ASP A 283 8.00 -38.48 8.03
C ASP A 283 8.50 -38.38 6.59
N THR A 284 8.40 -37.18 6.00
CA THR A 284 9.14 -36.91 4.76
C THR A 284 10.39 -36.08 5.08
N PRO A 285 11.61 -36.58 4.82
CA PRO A 285 12.84 -35.92 5.26
C PRO A 285 13.24 -34.69 4.42
N GLU A 286 12.45 -34.35 3.40
CA GLU A 286 12.76 -33.27 2.47
C GLU A 286 12.15 -31.94 2.93
N ASN A 287 12.95 -30.88 2.79
CA ASN A 287 12.55 -29.51 3.09
C ASN A 287 11.64 -28.95 1.99
N ILE A 288 10.81 -27.97 2.34
CA ILE A 288 10.14 -27.14 1.34
C ILE A 288 11.19 -26.18 0.78
N LYS A 289 11.40 -26.21 -0.54
CA LYS A 289 12.33 -25.29 -1.20
C LYS A 289 11.57 -24.10 -1.74
N ILE A 290 11.99 -22.91 -1.38
CA ILE A 290 11.37 -21.66 -1.83
C ILE A 290 12.45 -20.88 -2.55
N SER A 291 12.14 -20.40 -3.76
CA SER A 291 13.04 -19.52 -4.49
C SER A 291 12.31 -18.32 -5.06
N ALA A 292 12.99 -17.18 -5.09
CA ALA A 292 12.52 -15.96 -5.72
C ALA A 292 13.54 -15.58 -6.80
N SER A 293 13.08 -15.38 -8.03
CA SER A 293 13.88 -14.86 -9.14
C SER A 293 13.33 -13.52 -9.58
N TYR A 294 14.20 -12.54 -9.82
CA TYR A 294 13.80 -11.17 -10.12
C TYR A 294 14.93 -10.38 -10.77
N TYR A 295 14.60 -9.28 -11.46
CA TYR A 295 15.59 -8.31 -11.91
C TYR A 295 15.86 -7.29 -10.83
N GLU A 296 17.06 -7.28 -10.25
CA GLU A 296 17.48 -6.26 -9.28
C GLU A 296 17.93 -4.99 -10.00
N LEU A 297 17.24 -3.88 -9.72
CA LEU A 297 17.43 -2.62 -10.44
C LEU A 297 18.46 -1.69 -9.80
N SER A 298 18.95 -2.00 -8.60
CA SER A 298 19.96 -1.21 -7.89
C SER A 298 21.32 -1.20 -8.62
N GLU A 299 21.64 -2.26 -9.37
CA GLU A 299 22.91 -2.45 -10.08
C GLU A 299 22.73 -2.81 -11.57
N GLY A 300 21.88 -2.08 -12.30
CA GLY A 300 21.79 -2.22 -13.76
C GLY A 300 20.97 -3.43 -14.24
N ALA A 301 19.87 -3.74 -13.54
CA ALA A 301 18.87 -4.74 -13.92
C ALA A 301 19.47 -6.15 -14.12
N LYS A 302 20.18 -6.65 -13.10
CA LYS A 302 20.73 -8.02 -13.11
C LYS A 302 19.66 -9.01 -12.67
N LEU A 303 19.59 -10.16 -13.34
CA LEU A 303 18.77 -11.27 -12.88
C LEU A 303 19.41 -11.88 -11.62
N GLU A 304 18.69 -11.80 -10.51
CA GLU A 304 19.09 -12.31 -9.21
C GLU A 304 18.16 -13.44 -8.78
N GLN A 305 18.69 -14.36 -7.97
CA GLN A 305 17.93 -15.46 -7.39
C GLN A 305 18.25 -15.59 -5.91
N LYS A 306 17.21 -15.74 -5.09
CA LYS A 306 17.33 -16.09 -3.66
C LYS A 306 16.60 -17.40 -3.41
N SER A 307 17.19 -18.24 -2.56
CA SER A 307 16.61 -19.51 -2.15
C SER A 307 16.53 -19.59 -0.63
N PHE A 308 15.49 -20.24 -0.14
CA PHE A 308 15.26 -20.51 1.27
C PHE A 308 14.74 -21.94 1.41
N ASP A 309 15.46 -22.76 2.17
CA ASP A 309 15.08 -24.14 2.45
C ASP A 309 14.43 -24.21 3.84
N LEU A 310 13.13 -24.49 3.89
CA LEU A 310 12.37 -24.56 5.11
C LEU A 310 12.31 -26.00 5.62
N ALA A 311 12.96 -26.24 6.76
CA ALA A 311 12.93 -27.53 7.43
C ALA A 311 11.56 -27.84 8.03
N LEU A 312 11.14 -29.10 7.92
CA LEU A 312 9.91 -29.61 8.50
C LEU A 312 10.23 -30.43 9.76
N ASP A 313 9.66 -30.06 10.90
CA ASP A 313 9.76 -30.87 12.11
C ASP A 313 8.52 -31.73 12.27
N TRP A 314 8.59 -32.98 11.80
CA TRP A 314 7.49 -33.94 11.89
C TRP A 314 7.25 -34.50 13.29
N LYS A 315 8.09 -34.16 14.29
CA LYS A 315 8.03 -34.74 15.64
C LYS A 315 7.15 -33.96 16.62
N ASP A 316 6.86 -32.69 16.34
CA ASP A 316 6.04 -31.83 17.20
C ASP A 316 4.66 -31.53 16.58
N GLU A 317 3.72 -32.46 16.74
CA GLU A 317 2.31 -32.29 16.32
C GLU A 317 1.52 -31.29 17.19
N SER A 318 2.08 -30.85 18.33
CA SER A 318 1.43 -30.01 19.34
C SER A 318 1.97 -28.58 19.43
N GLY A 319 2.90 -28.22 18.54
CA GLY A 319 3.57 -26.93 18.55
C GLY A 319 2.60 -25.74 18.56
N LYS A 320 2.93 -24.73 19.36
CA LYS A 320 2.17 -23.46 19.43
C LYS A 320 2.13 -22.81 18.05
N GLU A 321 0.99 -22.20 17.71
CA GLU A 321 0.85 -21.46 16.46
C GLU A 321 1.78 -20.24 16.42
N ASP A 322 2.41 -20.01 15.27
CA ASP A 322 3.21 -18.82 15.04
C ASP A 322 2.29 -17.60 14.82
N ALA A 323 2.37 -16.62 15.73
CA ALA A 323 1.51 -15.45 15.74
C ALA A 323 1.62 -14.59 14.46
N ASP A 324 2.82 -14.50 13.87
CA ASP A 324 3.08 -13.75 12.63
C ASP A 324 2.34 -14.41 11.45
N VAL A 325 2.37 -15.75 11.38
CA VAL A 325 1.64 -16.52 10.37
C VAL A 325 0.13 -16.42 10.57
N VAL A 326 -0.35 -16.42 11.82
CA VAL A 326 -1.77 -16.25 12.14
C VAL A 326 -2.28 -14.88 11.66
N VAL A 327 -1.53 -13.82 11.95
CA VAL A 327 -1.89 -12.45 11.55
C VAL A 327 -1.98 -12.33 10.03
N GLU A 328 -0.91 -12.70 9.32
CA GLU A 328 -0.84 -12.56 7.86
C GLU A 328 -1.88 -13.44 7.15
N ALA A 329 -2.10 -14.67 7.63
CA ALA A 329 -3.13 -15.54 7.09
C ALA A 329 -4.53 -14.97 7.32
N THR A 330 -4.77 -14.34 8.47
CA THR A 330 -6.05 -13.69 8.77
C THR A 330 -6.26 -12.47 7.89
N ILE A 331 -5.25 -11.60 7.73
CA ILE A 331 -5.29 -10.44 6.83
C ILE A 331 -5.59 -10.88 5.38
N ALA A 332 -4.86 -11.86 4.86
CA ALA A 332 -5.04 -12.36 3.49
C ALA A 332 -6.45 -12.93 3.28
N LYS A 333 -6.93 -13.74 4.24
CA LYS A 333 -8.28 -14.33 4.20
C LYS A 333 -9.37 -13.25 4.30
N THR A 334 -9.19 -12.25 5.17
CA THR A 334 -10.10 -11.11 5.26
C THR A 334 -10.13 -10.33 3.96
N GLY A 335 -8.99 -10.05 3.32
CA GLY A 335 -8.95 -9.42 2.00
C GLY A 335 -9.78 -10.17 0.95
N LYS A 336 -9.54 -11.48 0.80
CA LYS A 336 -10.28 -12.38 -0.10
C LYS A 336 -11.79 -12.39 0.22
N GLY A 337 -12.13 -12.40 1.51
CA GLY A 337 -13.51 -12.38 2.00
C GLY A 337 -14.23 -11.05 1.76
N LEU A 338 -13.58 -9.91 2.01
CA LEU A 338 -14.14 -8.57 1.75
C LEU A 338 -14.43 -8.37 0.26
N ARG A 339 -13.55 -8.85 -0.62
CA ARG A 339 -13.77 -8.82 -2.08
C ARG A 339 -15.01 -9.62 -2.45
N LYS A 340 -15.12 -10.87 -1.96
CA LYS A 340 -16.29 -11.72 -2.21
C LYS A 340 -17.58 -11.09 -1.67
N ALA A 341 -17.54 -10.49 -0.47
CA ALA A 341 -18.67 -9.74 0.09
C ALA A 341 -19.06 -8.56 -0.82
N GLY A 342 -18.08 -7.81 -1.33
CA GLY A 342 -18.30 -6.72 -2.29
C GLY A 342 -18.98 -7.19 -3.58
N THR A 343 -18.58 -8.34 -4.12
CA THR A 343 -19.23 -8.96 -5.29
C THR A 343 -20.66 -9.38 -4.98
N LEU A 344 -20.90 -10.07 -3.87
CA LEU A 344 -22.23 -10.52 -3.45
C LEU A 344 -23.20 -9.33 -3.29
N LEU A 345 -22.75 -8.22 -2.71
CA LEU A 345 -23.57 -7.00 -2.61
C LEU A 345 -23.93 -6.42 -3.96
N LYS A 346 -22.98 -6.38 -4.90
CA LYS A 346 -23.22 -5.88 -6.27
C LYS A 346 -24.24 -6.75 -7.01
N GLU A 347 -24.25 -8.05 -6.73
CA GLU A 347 -25.20 -9.02 -7.29
C GLU A 347 -26.56 -9.04 -6.55
N GLY A 348 -26.70 -8.28 -5.45
CA GLY A 348 -27.93 -8.18 -4.66
C GLY A 348 -28.09 -9.20 -3.53
N TYR A 349 -27.07 -10.04 -3.29
CA TYR A 349 -27.03 -11.03 -2.22
C TYR A 349 -26.58 -10.43 -0.88
N THR A 350 -27.35 -9.45 -0.37
CA THR A 350 -26.99 -8.68 0.82
C THR A 350 -26.88 -9.53 2.08
N GLU A 351 -27.80 -10.48 2.30
CA GLU A 351 -27.77 -11.36 3.47
C GLU A 351 -26.53 -12.27 3.47
N GLU A 352 -26.16 -12.82 2.31
CA GLU A 352 -24.97 -13.66 2.16
C GLU A 352 -23.68 -12.85 2.37
N SER A 353 -23.62 -11.62 1.86
CA SER A 353 -22.51 -10.70 2.15
C SER A 353 -22.38 -10.43 3.65
N ILE A 354 -23.48 -10.10 4.33
CA ILE A 354 -23.46 -9.85 5.78
C ILE A 354 -23.05 -11.12 6.55
N GLY A 355 -23.55 -12.29 6.14
CA GLY A 355 -23.15 -13.58 6.68
C GLY A 355 -21.64 -13.79 6.59
N LEU A 356 -21.06 -13.56 5.41
CA LEU A 356 -19.63 -13.67 5.19
C LEU A 356 -18.82 -12.70 6.06
N LEU A 357 -19.27 -11.45 6.20
CA LEU A 357 -18.60 -10.48 7.09
C LEU A 357 -18.69 -10.88 8.57
N ASN A 358 -19.81 -11.45 9.01
CA ASN A 358 -19.94 -11.97 10.37
C ASN A 358 -19.00 -13.16 10.61
N ASP A 359 -18.86 -14.06 9.65
CA ASP A 359 -17.92 -15.18 9.73
C ASP A 359 -16.47 -14.69 9.83
N LEU A 360 -16.11 -13.67 9.04
CA LEU A 360 -14.78 -13.03 9.13
C LEU A 360 -14.56 -12.38 10.50
N ILE A 361 -15.53 -11.62 11.02
CA ILE A 361 -15.41 -10.98 12.34
C ILE A 361 -15.26 -12.05 13.43
N LYS A 362 -16.04 -13.13 13.36
CA LYS A 362 -15.95 -14.23 14.32
C LYS A 362 -14.56 -14.86 14.30
N GLU A 363 -14.02 -15.16 13.12
CA GLU A 363 -12.70 -15.75 13.00
C GLU A 363 -11.57 -14.81 13.47
N ILE A 364 -11.69 -13.51 13.20
CA ILE A 364 -10.76 -12.50 13.71
C ILE A 364 -10.77 -12.48 15.24
N ASN A 365 -11.95 -12.45 15.86
CA ASN A 365 -12.12 -12.41 17.30
C ASN A 365 -11.62 -13.70 17.99
N GLU A 366 -11.82 -14.87 17.38
CA GLU A 366 -11.31 -16.16 17.87
C GLU A 366 -9.77 -16.19 17.94
N LYS A 367 -9.09 -15.39 17.11
CA LYS A 367 -7.63 -15.30 17.03
C LYS A 367 -7.06 -14.05 17.70
N GLU A 368 -7.91 -13.18 18.23
CA GLU A 368 -7.54 -11.85 18.73
C GLU A 368 -6.46 -11.91 19.83
N GLU A 369 -6.56 -12.89 20.74
CA GLU A 369 -5.58 -13.06 21.83
C GLU A 369 -4.14 -13.30 21.33
N LEU A 370 -3.96 -13.74 20.09
CA LEU A 370 -2.65 -14.01 19.49
C LEU A 370 -1.98 -12.72 18.96
N ALA A 371 -2.76 -11.71 18.61
CA ALA A 371 -2.27 -10.40 18.14
C ALA A 371 -3.33 -9.30 18.37
N PRO A 372 -3.55 -8.87 19.63
CA PRO A 372 -4.70 -8.03 19.98
C PRO A 372 -4.74 -6.70 19.21
N GLU A 373 -3.62 -5.99 19.10
CA GLU A 373 -3.57 -4.67 18.48
C GLU A 373 -3.98 -4.69 16.99
N VAL A 374 -3.44 -5.66 16.23
CA VAL A 374 -3.66 -5.76 14.78
C VAL A 374 -5.04 -6.33 14.48
N LEU A 375 -5.42 -7.40 15.19
CA LEU A 375 -6.68 -8.12 14.91
C LEU A 375 -7.90 -7.36 15.43
N GLN A 376 -7.81 -6.63 16.56
CA GLN A 376 -8.89 -5.72 16.98
C GLN A 376 -9.11 -4.63 15.94
N THR A 377 -8.04 -4.00 15.45
CA THR A 377 -8.14 -2.95 14.43
C THR A 377 -8.78 -3.49 13.15
N LEU A 378 -8.36 -4.68 12.71
CA LEU A 378 -8.94 -5.36 11.55
C LEU A 378 -10.42 -5.68 11.78
N GLY A 379 -10.77 -6.24 12.94
CA GLY A 379 -12.14 -6.56 13.34
C GLY A 379 -13.06 -5.34 13.39
N PHE A 380 -12.56 -4.22 13.93
CA PHE A 380 -13.26 -2.92 13.91
C PHE A 380 -13.51 -2.45 12.48
N ARG A 381 -12.49 -2.50 11.61
CA ARG A 381 -12.66 -2.09 10.19
C ARG A 381 -13.72 -2.93 9.48
N VAL A 382 -13.65 -4.25 9.59
CA VAL A 382 -14.64 -5.16 8.98
C VAL A 382 -16.05 -4.90 9.55
N SER A 383 -16.14 -4.64 10.86
CA SER A 383 -17.41 -4.29 11.52
C SER A 383 -17.97 -2.95 11.03
N SER A 384 -17.13 -1.93 10.84
CA SER A 384 -17.55 -0.65 10.28
C SER A 384 -18.06 -0.81 8.84
N LEU A 385 -17.39 -1.62 8.02
CA LEU A 385 -17.85 -1.92 6.65
C LEU A 385 -19.20 -2.66 6.65
N LYS A 386 -19.38 -3.63 7.55
CA LYS A 386 -20.65 -4.31 7.76
C LYS A 386 -21.77 -3.34 8.15
N ASN A 387 -21.51 -2.44 9.10
CA ASN A 387 -22.49 -1.46 9.54
C ASN A 387 -22.91 -0.52 8.39
N ARG A 388 -21.98 -0.13 7.52
CA ARG A 388 -22.31 0.65 6.31
C ARG A 388 -23.29 -0.08 5.38
N ILE A 389 -23.20 -1.41 5.27
CA ILE A 389 -24.17 -2.21 4.50
C ILE A 389 -25.54 -2.18 5.19
N LEU A 390 -25.59 -2.37 6.51
CA LEU A 390 -26.84 -2.34 7.29
C LEU A 390 -27.53 -0.98 7.23
N GLU A 391 -26.76 0.09 7.13
CA GLU A 391 -27.24 1.46 6.93
C GLU A 391 -27.68 1.76 5.47
N ASN A 392 -27.68 0.74 4.60
CA ASN A 392 -27.95 0.86 3.16
C ASN A 392 -27.07 1.91 2.47
N SER A 393 -25.80 2.03 2.87
CA SER A 393 -24.89 2.96 2.21
C SER A 393 -24.61 2.51 0.77
N PRO A 394 -24.88 3.36 -0.24
CA PRO A 394 -24.62 3.03 -1.64
C PRO A 394 -23.12 2.86 -1.94
N SER A 395 -22.22 3.32 -1.07
CA SER A 395 -20.76 3.17 -1.21
C SER A 395 -20.20 1.89 -0.58
N ALA A 396 -21.01 1.11 0.14
CA ALA A 396 -20.53 -0.01 0.97
C ALA A 396 -19.74 -1.07 0.18
N ALA A 397 -20.23 -1.46 -1.00
CA ALA A 397 -19.53 -2.42 -1.86
C ALA A 397 -18.15 -1.92 -2.32
N LYS A 398 -18.00 -0.60 -2.50
CA LYS A 398 -16.73 0.02 -2.91
C LYS A 398 -15.72 0.05 -1.79
N HIS A 399 -16.15 0.45 -0.60
CA HIS A 399 -15.25 0.41 0.55
C HIS A 399 -14.76 -0.99 0.87
N LEU A 400 -15.57 -2.03 0.64
CA LEU A 400 -15.15 -3.42 0.78
C LEU A 400 -14.02 -3.79 -0.18
N VAL A 401 -14.16 -3.47 -1.47
CA VAL A 401 -13.15 -3.80 -2.49
C VAL A 401 -11.90 -2.94 -2.37
N ALA A 402 -12.04 -1.65 -2.02
CA ALA A 402 -10.92 -0.78 -1.69
C ALA A 402 -10.15 -1.31 -0.47
N SER A 403 -10.85 -1.63 0.63
CA SER A 403 -10.23 -2.18 1.84
C SER A 403 -9.55 -3.53 1.58
N ALA A 404 -10.15 -4.39 0.75
CA ALA A 404 -9.54 -5.65 0.34
C ALA A 404 -8.20 -5.42 -0.38
N SER A 405 -8.12 -4.38 -1.20
CA SER A 405 -6.90 -4.02 -1.94
C SER A 405 -5.84 -3.47 -0.98
N GLU A 406 -6.22 -2.61 -0.03
CA GLU A 406 -5.29 -2.09 1.00
C GLU A 406 -4.65 -3.20 1.84
N LEU A 407 -5.40 -4.26 2.17
CA LEU A 407 -4.87 -5.40 2.92
C LEU A 407 -3.85 -6.22 2.11
N GLN A 408 -3.90 -6.18 0.78
CA GLN A 408 -2.99 -6.92 -0.10
C GLN A 408 -1.64 -6.23 -0.29
N TYR A 409 -1.61 -4.89 -0.28
CA TYR A 409 -0.39 -4.11 -0.44
C TYR A 409 0.43 -3.98 0.85
N GLY A 410 0.07 -4.75 1.88
CA GLY A 410 0.63 -4.64 3.21
C GLY A 410 0.12 -3.37 3.90
N THR A 411 -0.45 -3.52 5.09
CA THR A 411 -0.41 -2.38 6.02
C THR A 411 1.05 -2.06 6.27
N GLN A 412 1.48 -0.83 5.96
CA GLN A 412 2.75 -0.26 6.42
C GLN A 412 3.04 -0.75 7.85
N GLU A 413 4.12 -1.51 7.95
CA GLU A 413 4.79 -1.99 9.15
C GLU A 413 3.83 -2.29 10.33
N SER A 414 3.56 -3.57 10.56
CA SER A 414 3.75 -4.05 11.93
C SER A 414 5.23 -3.85 12.24
N PHE A 415 5.52 -2.92 13.14
CA PHE A 415 6.78 -3.00 13.86
C PHE A 415 6.79 -4.38 14.54
N PRO A 416 7.81 -5.22 14.34
CA PRO A 416 7.92 -6.46 15.09
C PRO A 416 7.87 -6.11 16.58
N ASP A 417 6.88 -6.64 17.28
CA ASP A 417 6.85 -6.60 18.73
C ASP A 417 7.87 -7.65 19.21
N ASP A 418 9.15 -7.27 19.19
CA ASP A 418 10.32 -8.13 19.50
C ASP A 418 10.44 -8.45 21.01
N GLY A 419 9.34 -8.46 21.77
CA GLY A 419 9.39 -8.63 23.23
C GLY A 419 10.09 -7.47 23.95
N VAL A 420 10.02 -6.26 23.38
CA VAL A 420 10.58 -5.04 23.96
C VAL A 420 9.68 -4.58 25.11
N GLU A 421 10.22 -4.48 26.32
CA GLU A 421 9.50 -3.86 27.45
C GLU A 421 9.36 -2.34 27.22
N TYR A 422 8.11 -1.87 27.12
CA TYR A 422 7.81 -0.45 26.95
C TYR A 422 7.85 0.32 28.27
N HIS A 423 8.22 1.60 28.21
CA HIS A 423 8.22 2.49 29.36
C HIS A 423 7.68 3.88 29.03
N ASP A 424 7.24 4.61 30.07
CA ASP A 424 6.61 5.92 29.94
C ASP A 424 7.58 7.10 29.88
N GLN A 425 8.88 6.84 29.68
CA GLN A 425 9.83 7.93 29.48
C GLN A 425 9.56 8.66 28.15
N ILE A 426 9.73 9.98 28.18
CA ILE A 426 9.56 10.86 27.01
C ILE A 426 10.94 11.06 26.35
N TYR A 427 11.05 10.72 25.06
CA TYR A 427 12.23 11.04 24.27
C TYR A 427 12.05 12.36 23.53
N CYS A 428 13.05 13.25 23.57
CA CYS A 428 13.02 14.53 22.87
C CYS A 428 14.00 14.51 21.69
N PHE A 429 13.45 14.41 20.48
CA PHE A 429 14.21 14.54 19.26
C PHE A 429 14.35 16.02 18.88
N ARG A 430 15.58 16.48 18.67
CA ARG A 430 15.87 17.87 18.27
C ARG A 430 16.41 17.91 16.87
N SER A 431 15.67 18.54 15.96
CA SER A 431 16.16 18.81 14.61
C SER A 431 17.43 19.65 14.65
N ALA A 432 18.45 19.25 13.89
CA ALA A 432 19.69 20.02 13.78
C ALA A 432 19.53 21.21 12.82
N GLU A 433 18.73 21.06 11.76
CA GLU A 433 18.49 22.03 10.67
C GLU A 433 17.09 21.79 10.03
N ASP A 434 16.85 22.29 8.81
CA ASP A 434 15.64 22.01 8.03
C ASP A 434 15.47 20.50 7.78
N ILE A 435 14.21 20.07 7.76
CA ILE A 435 13.87 18.66 7.52
C ILE A 435 13.34 18.57 6.09
N ASP A 436 14.16 17.94 5.25
CA ASP A 436 13.84 17.63 3.86
C ASP A 436 13.77 16.11 3.65
N LEU A 437 13.34 15.71 2.45
CA LEU A 437 13.30 14.32 2.00
C LEU A 437 14.58 13.52 2.29
N TYR A 438 15.77 14.14 2.25
CA TYR A 438 17.05 13.41 2.39
C TYR A 438 17.35 13.03 3.85
N ARG A 439 16.83 13.79 4.81
CA ARG A 439 17.02 13.51 6.25
C ARG A 439 15.94 12.63 6.85
N CYS A 440 14.80 12.50 6.18
CA CYS A 440 13.69 11.69 6.67
C CYS A 440 14.08 10.23 7.02
N PRO A 441 14.86 9.51 6.20
CA PRO A 441 15.29 8.14 6.53
C PRO A 441 16.20 8.07 7.76
N GLU A 442 17.13 9.01 7.92
CA GLU A 442 18.04 9.08 9.09
C GLU A 442 17.25 9.33 10.38
N ILE A 443 16.32 10.28 10.33
CA ILE A 443 15.44 10.60 11.45
C ILE A 443 14.54 9.41 11.79
N LYS A 444 13.95 8.76 10.78
CA LYS A 444 13.19 7.51 10.97
C LYS A 444 14.06 6.48 11.68
N GLY A 445 15.23 6.14 11.15
CA GLY A 445 16.14 5.16 11.75
C GLY A 445 16.47 5.47 13.21
N SER A 446 16.78 6.73 13.54
CA SER A 446 17.06 7.16 14.92
C SER A 446 15.86 6.99 15.84
N ILE A 447 14.65 7.32 15.37
CA ILE A 447 13.42 7.14 16.13
C ILE A 447 13.11 5.65 16.31
N GLN A 448 13.30 4.84 15.26
CA GLN A 448 13.11 3.41 15.30
C GLN A 448 14.09 2.73 16.29
N GLU A 449 15.34 3.17 16.37
CA GLU A 449 16.30 2.73 17.39
C GLU A 449 15.82 3.04 18.80
N LYS A 450 15.32 4.25 19.04
CA LYS A 450 14.75 4.63 20.35
C LYS A 450 13.49 3.83 20.67
N MET A 451 12.67 3.53 19.68
CA MET A 451 11.53 2.65 19.86
C MET A 451 11.96 1.22 20.25
N LYS A 452 13.08 0.70 19.73
CA LYS A 452 13.65 -0.59 20.18
C LYS A 452 14.16 -0.55 21.62
N GLU A 453 14.52 0.62 22.14
CA GLU A 453 14.88 0.82 23.55
C GLU A 453 13.66 0.88 24.50
N GLY A 454 12.43 0.92 23.98
CA GLY A 454 11.20 0.93 24.79
C GLY A 454 10.45 2.28 24.83
N TYR A 455 10.92 3.30 24.11
CA TYR A 455 10.24 4.61 24.04
C TYR A 455 8.92 4.54 23.25
N ARG A 456 7.85 5.07 23.86
CA ARG A 456 6.53 5.24 23.22
C ARG A 456 6.00 6.68 23.20
N TYR A 457 6.63 7.60 23.95
CA TYR A 457 6.27 9.02 23.92
C TYR A 457 7.43 9.85 23.38
N ILE A 458 7.16 10.63 22.33
CA ILE A 458 8.20 11.42 21.67
C ILE A 458 7.76 12.88 21.51
N VAL A 459 8.66 13.79 21.85
CA VAL A 459 8.59 15.21 21.48
C VAL A 459 9.53 15.46 20.31
N PHE A 460 9.02 16.09 19.26
CA PHE A 460 9.78 16.42 18.07
C PHE A 460 9.97 17.94 17.98
N ASN A 461 11.16 18.43 18.33
CA ASN A 461 11.47 19.85 18.37
C ASN A 461 11.96 20.36 17.00
N LEU A 462 11.24 21.34 16.44
CA LEU A 462 11.47 21.94 15.13
C LEU A 462 12.05 23.37 15.19
N SER A 463 12.61 23.78 16.32
CA SER A 463 13.13 25.15 16.53
C SER A 463 14.18 25.58 15.50
N LYS A 464 14.97 24.62 14.99
CA LYS A 464 16.00 24.84 13.97
C LYS A 464 15.52 24.61 12.53
N SER A 465 14.27 24.16 12.34
CA SER A 465 13.67 23.96 11.03
C SER A 465 12.87 25.20 10.62
N SER A 466 13.41 25.93 9.66
CA SER A 466 12.76 27.03 8.93
C SER A 466 11.82 26.56 7.82
N TYR A 467 11.97 25.33 7.34
CA TYR A 467 11.15 24.72 6.31
C TYR A 467 10.94 23.21 6.55
N ILE A 468 9.77 22.71 6.13
CA ILE A 468 9.36 21.30 6.15
C ILE A 468 8.63 21.03 4.84
N ASP A 469 9.03 19.98 4.12
CA ASP A 469 8.40 19.52 2.88
C ASP A 469 7.33 18.44 3.13
N SER A 470 6.66 17.98 2.07
CA SER A 470 5.66 16.91 2.15
C SER A 470 6.22 15.57 2.66
N SER A 471 7.52 15.34 2.55
CA SER A 471 8.18 14.11 2.98
C SER A 471 8.46 14.10 4.48
N ALA A 472 8.86 15.25 5.02
CA ALA A 472 9.01 15.46 6.45
C ALA A 472 7.65 15.40 7.18
N ILE A 473 6.59 15.90 6.55
CA ILE A 473 5.21 15.70 7.03
C ILE A 473 4.84 14.22 7.08
N GLY A 474 5.05 13.50 5.98
CA GLY A 474 4.74 12.09 5.88
C GLY A 474 5.50 11.23 6.90
N MET A 475 6.78 11.55 7.12
CA MET A 475 7.58 10.96 8.17
C MET A 475 6.96 11.19 9.56
N LEU A 476 6.53 12.42 9.89
CA LEU A 476 5.95 12.73 11.19
C LEU A 476 4.61 12.00 11.40
N ILE A 477 3.76 11.89 10.37
CA ILE A 477 2.53 11.10 10.43
C ILE A 477 2.86 9.63 10.69
N GLN A 478 3.84 9.08 9.99
CA GLN A 478 4.25 7.68 10.12
C GLN A 478 4.79 7.39 11.53
N ILE A 479 5.66 8.26 12.06
CA ILE A 479 6.17 8.16 13.44
C ILE A 479 5.01 8.23 14.44
N ALA A 480 4.07 9.17 14.27
CA ALA A 480 2.89 9.25 15.13
C ALA A 480 2.07 7.96 15.09
N GLY A 481 1.90 7.38 13.90
CA GLY A 481 1.25 6.09 13.71
C GLY A 481 1.95 4.95 14.45
N TRP A 482 3.28 4.84 14.33
CA TRP A 482 4.06 3.83 15.04
C TRP A 482 3.94 3.94 16.56
N LEU A 483 4.01 5.15 17.11
CA LEU A 483 3.93 5.39 18.56
C LEU A 483 2.54 5.12 19.11
N ARG A 484 1.48 5.52 18.38
CA ARG A 484 0.09 5.26 18.77
C ARG A 484 -0.26 3.78 18.84
N LYS A 485 0.30 2.97 17.92
CA LYS A 485 0.15 1.50 17.97
C LYS A 485 0.64 0.96 19.33
N ARG A 486 1.75 1.50 19.87
CA ARG A 486 2.32 1.14 21.19
C ARG A 486 1.66 1.86 22.39
N GLY A 487 0.47 2.41 22.21
CA GLY A 487 -0.25 3.18 23.23
C GLY A 487 0.34 4.56 23.57
N GLY A 488 1.34 4.99 22.80
CA GLY A 488 2.08 6.23 22.95
C GLY A 488 1.58 7.38 22.10
N GLU A 489 2.35 8.46 21.99
CA GLU A 489 1.96 9.68 21.26
C GLU A 489 3.16 10.51 20.78
N LEU A 490 2.97 11.25 19.68
CA LEU A 490 3.91 12.24 19.16
C LEU A 490 3.38 13.66 19.38
N ILE A 491 4.20 14.54 19.96
CA ILE A 491 3.93 16.00 19.98
C ILE A 491 5.07 16.73 19.29
N VAL A 492 4.71 17.67 18.42
CA VAL A 492 5.66 18.54 17.73
C VAL A 492 5.76 19.88 18.45
N SER A 493 6.97 20.39 18.67
CA SER A 493 7.19 21.66 19.39
C SER A 493 8.01 22.68 18.59
N ASN A 494 7.90 23.94 18.99
CA ASN A 494 8.68 25.08 18.46
C ASN A 494 8.52 25.28 16.95
N LEU A 495 7.29 25.14 16.44
CA LEU A 495 6.96 25.37 15.03
C LEU A 495 7.19 26.83 14.63
N ARG A 496 8.07 27.08 13.66
CA ARG A 496 8.20 28.42 13.06
C ARG A 496 6.98 28.78 12.21
N ALA A 497 6.73 30.07 12.00
CA ALA A 497 5.55 30.56 11.29
C ALA A 497 5.38 29.97 9.87
N SER A 498 6.47 29.75 9.15
CA SER A 498 6.48 29.08 7.84
C SER A 498 5.97 27.64 7.92
N VAL A 499 6.38 26.90 8.95
CA VAL A 499 5.99 25.50 9.18
C VAL A 499 4.58 25.40 9.74
N LYS A 500 4.15 26.30 10.65
CA LYS A 500 2.75 26.39 11.11
C LYS A 500 1.78 26.61 9.94
N LYS A 501 2.18 27.43 8.96
CA LYS A 501 1.38 27.65 7.75
C LYS A 501 1.25 26.39 6.90
N VAL A 502 2.30 25.57 6.82
CA VAL A 502 2.22 24.27 6.14
C VAL A 502 1.30 23.32 6.90
N PHE A 503 1.45 23.21 8.23
CA PHE A 503 0.59 22.37 9.09
C PHE A 503 -0.90 22.72 8.98
N SER A 504 -1.22 24.01 8.91
CA SER A 504 -2.60 24.47 8.73
C SER A 504 -3.13 24.24 7.32
N ILE A 505 -2.33 24.49 6.27
CA ILE A 505 -2.74 24.22 4.87
C ILE A 505 -2.99 22.72 4.63
N THR A 506 -2.16 21.85 5.21
CA THR A 506 -2.29 20.39 5.08
C THR A 506 -3.22 19.77 6.13
N ARG A 507 -3.87 20.58 6.97
CA ARG A 507 -4.74 20.15 8.08
C ARG A 507 -4.10 19.08 8.99
N LEU A 508 -2.79 19.16 9.19
CA LEU A 508 -2.04 18.21 10.04
C LEU A 508 -2.40 18.28 11.51
N GLU A 509 -2.98 19.40 11.94
CA GLU A 509 -3.38 19.64 13.32
C GLU A 509 -4.42 18.62 13.84
N SER A 510 -5.15 17.94 12.95
CA SER A 510 -6.06 16.85 13.32
C SER A 510 -5.34 15.51 13.54
N HIS A 511 -4.12 15.35 13.04
CA HIS A 511 -3.36 14.10 13.07
C HIS A 511 -2.18 14.16 14.03
N ILE A 512 -1.56 15.32 14.23
CA ILE A 512 -0.37 15.51 15.05
C ILE A 512 -0.57 16.71 15.97
N ARG A 513 -0.41 16.51 17.28
CA ARG A 513 -0.52 17.60 18.26
C ARG A 513 0.72 18.48 18.21
N SER A 514 0.52 19.78 18.38
CA SER A 514 1.60 20.75 18.46
C SER A 514 1.57 21.54 19.76
N ALA A 515 2.75 21.91 20.26
CA ALA A 515 2.94 22.83 21.38
C ALA A 515 3.83 24.01 20.97
N GLU A 516 3.73 25.14 21.67
CA GLU A 516 4.56 26.32 21.39
C GLU A 516 6.02 26.09 21.82
N THR A 517 6.22 25.35 22.92
CA THR A 517 7.53 25.05 23.50
C THR A 517 7.77 23.55 23.72
N GLU A 518 9.03 23.13 23.83
CA GLU A 518 9.40 21.75 24.15
C GLU A 518 8.92 21.37 25.56
N GLU A 519 9.00 22.31 26.50
CA GLU A 519 8.57 22.15 27.89
C GLU A 519 7.04 21.95 27.99
N GLU A 520 6.27 22.68 27.18
CA GLU A 520 4.82 22.50 27.07
C GLU A 520 4.48 21.13 26.45
N ALA A 521 5.19 20.72 25.39
CA ALA A 521 5.00 19.40 24.78
C ALA A 521 5.26 18.25 25.77
N GLN A 522 6.35 18.35 26.55
CA GLN A 522 6.66 17.38 27.60
C GLN A 522 5.58 17.36 28.68
N SER A 523 5.11 18.52 29.12
CA SER A 523 4.05 18.63 30.13
C SER A 523 2.72 18.02 29.65
N LEU A 524 2.37 18.20 28.38
CA LEU A 524 1.19 17.59 27.76
C LEU A 524 1.29 16.06 27.70
N LEU A 525 2.46 15.53 27.32
CA LEU A 525 2.71 14.08 27.33
C LEU A 525 2.72 13.53 28.75
N GLN A 526 3.29 14.24 29.72
CA GLN A 526 3.32 13.84 31.12
C GLN A 526 1.90 13.76 31.70
N ALA A 527 1.07 14.79 31.46
CA ALA A 527 -0.34 14.78 31.86
C ALA A 527 -1.12 13.65 31.16
N TRP A 528 -0.78 13.34 29.91
CA TRP A 528 -1.36 12.21 29.20
C TRP A 528 -1.01 10.88 29.86
N ILE A 529 0.26 10.64 30.15
CA ILE A 529 0.75 9.44 30.84
C ILE A 529 0.01 9.28 32.16
N GLU A 530 -0.05 10.33 32.97
CA GLU A 530 -0.72 10.34 34.27
C GLU A 530 -2.24 10.10 34.18
N SER A 531 -2.89 10.49 33.08
CA SER A 531 -4.32 10.25 32.86
C SER A 531 -4.66 8.82 32.41
N LYS A 532 -3.65 8.03 32.01
CA LYS A 532 -3.79 6.64 31.54
C LYS A 532 -3.34 5.60 32.57
N VAL A 533 -2.75 6.02 33.68
CA VAL A 533 -2.48 5.22 34.90
C VAL A 533 -3.71 5.27 35.79
#